data_AF-A0A1F8RA05-F1
#
_entry.id   AF-A0A1F8RA05-F1
#
_cell.length_a   1.000
_cell.length_b   1.000
_cell.length_c   1.000
_cell.angle_alpha   90.00
_cell.angle_beta   90.00
_cell.angle_gamma   90.00
#
_symmetry.space_group_name_H-M   'P 1'
#
loop_
_entity.id
_entity.type
_entity.pdbx_description
1 polymer ?
#
loop_
_entity_poly.entity_id
_entity_poly.type
_entity_poly.pdbx_seq_one_letter_code
_entity_poly.pdbx_strand_id
1 'polypeptide(L)'
;MSKTDDNLKIAFADESQTNIEYLAYAQKAIDEGYVEVAQLFREAAGAEVVHALTHLKVMDVVKSTRENLREAAEGESLEIMSMYPKFIEEAEGEGRKEASESFRIAFEREKHHRDMFRQALKRMSA
;
A
#
# COMPACT_ATOMS: atom_id res chain seq x y z
N MET A 1 -17.76 10.90 12.19
CA MET A 1 -17.73 9.86 11.15
C MET A 1 -19.00 9.07 11.25
N SER A 2 -19.63 8.82 10.10
CA SER A 2 -20.81 7.97 9.99
C SER A 2 -20.39 6.49 9.96
N LYS A 3 -21.33 5.58 10.23
CA LYS A 3 -21.10 4.14 10.01
C LYS A 3 -20.72 3.85 8.54
N THR A 4 -21.25 4.63 7.60
CA THR A 4 -20.91 4.51 6.19
C THR A 4 -19.46 4.93 5.91
N ASP A 5 -18.94 5.95 6.61
CA ASP A 5 -17.55 6.38 6.45
C ASP A 5 -16.59 5.27 6.91
N ASP A 6 -16.92 4.59 8.01
CA ASP A 6 -16.14 3.45 8.50
C ASP A 6 -16.24 2.26 7.55
N ASN A 7 -17.43 1.97 7.02
CA ASN A 7 -17.62 0.93 6.02
C ASN A 7 -16.80 1.19 4.74
N LEU A 8 -16.72 2.45 4.29
CA LEU A 8 -15.93 2.82 3.11
C LEU A 8 -14.43 2.61 3.33
N LYS A 9 -13.92 2.88 4.53
CA LYS A 9 -12.52 2.62 4.88
C LYS A 9 -12.22 1.12 4.93
N ILE A 10 -13.12 0.33 5.52
CA ILE A 10 -13.01 -1.13 5.56
C ILE A 10 -13.01 -1.68 4.14
N ALA A 11 -13.97 -1.27 3.30
CA ALA A 11 -14.04 -1.69 1.90
C ALA A 11 -12.77 -1.29 1.14
N PHE A 12 -12.30 -0.04 1.26
CA PHE A 12 -11.06 0.39 0.61
C PHE A 12 -9.85 -0.48 1.02
N ALA A 13 -9.71 -0.80 2.31
CA ALA A 13 -8.64 -1.65 2.79
C ALA A 13 -8.76 -3.08 2.25
N ASP A 14 -9.98 -3.63 2.17
CA ASP A 14 -10.25 -4.98 1.67
C ASP A 14 -9.98 -5.11 0.17
N GLU A 15 -10.47 -4.15 -0.63
CA GLU A 15 -10.23 -4.08 -2.08
C GLU A 15 -8.73 -3.93 -2.39
N SER A 16 -8.00 -3.16 -1.58
CA SER A 16 -6.55 -2.97 -1.73
C SER A 16 -5.76 -4.25 -1.43
N GLN A 17 -6.17 -5.02 -0.40
CA GLN A 17 -5.57 -6.31 -0.08
C GLN A 17 -5.88 -7.35 -1.16
N THR A 18 -7.16 -7.46 -1.54
CA THR A 18 -7.66 -8.39 -2.57
C THR A 18 -6.96 -8.18 -3.91
N ASN A 19 -6.73 -6.93 -4.31
CA ASN A 19 -5.93 -6.62 -5.51
C ASN A 19 -4.55 -7.31 -5.49
N ILE A 20 -3.78 -7.12 -4.42
CA ILE A 20 -2.42 -7.65 -4.31
C ILE A 20 -2.43 -9.18 -4.18
N GLU A 21 -3.40 -9.74 -3.47
CA GLU A 21 -3.59 -11.20 -3.39
C GLU A 21 -3.87 -11.81 -4.75
N TYR A 22 -4.78 -11.24 -5.54
CA TYR A 22 -5.11 -11.76 -6.86
C TYR A 22 -3.93 -11.65 -7.84
N LEU A 23 -3.09 -10.62 -7.73
CA LEU A 23 -1.84 -10.55 -8.49
C LEU A 23 -0.86 -11.68 -8.09
N ALA A 24 -0.76 -11.99 -6.80
CA ALA A 24 0.04 -13.11 -6.31
C ALA A 24 -0.51 -14.46 -6.78
N TYR A 25 -1.83 -14.66 -6.75
CA TYR A 25 -2.49 -15.87 -7.25
C TYR A 25 -2.32 -16.02 -8.77
N ALA A 26 -2.39 -14.92 -9.52
CA ALA A 26 -2.10 -14.92 -10.94
C ALA A 26 -0.66 -15.36 -11.23
N GLN A 27 0.31 -14.89 -10.45
CA GLN A 27 1.70 -15.34 -10.61
C GLN A 27 1.84 -16.83 -10.32
N LYS A 28 1.22 -17.32 -9.24
CA LYS A 28 1.22 -18.74 -8.91
C LYS A 28 0.59 -19.59 -10.02
N ALA A 29 -0.51 -19.15 -10.61
CA ALA A 29 -1.14 -19.82 -11.74
C ALA A 29 -0.24 -19.86 -13.00
N ILE A 30 0.55 -18.80 -13.25
CA ILE A 30 1.57 -18.80 -14.32
C ILE A 30 2.64 -19.86 -14.04
N ASP A 31 3.17 -19.90 -12.81
CA ASP A 31 4.24 -20.83 -12.42
C ASP A 31 3.79 -22.29 -12.56
N GLU A 32 2.49 -22.55 -12.44
CA GLU A 32 1.87 -23.88 -12.59
C GLU A 32 1.38 -24.18 -14.03
N GLY A 33 1.50 -23.22 -14.95
CA GLY A 33 1.11 -23.39 -16.35
C GLY A 33 -0.37 -23.12 -16.66
N TYR A 34 -1.15 -22.63 -15.69
CA TYR A 34 -2.57 -22.29 -15.85
C TYR A 34 -2.75 -20.84 -16.35
N VAL A 35 -2.31 -20.57 -17.57
CA VAL A 35 -2.29 -19.21 -18.16
C VAL A 35 -3.68 -18.56 -18.20
N GLU A 36 -4.73 -19.32 -18.56
CA GLU A 36 -6.10 -18.80 -18.60
C GLU A 36 -6.61 -18.42 -17.20
N VAL A 37 -6.28 -19.21 -16.18
CA VAL A 37 -6.64 -18.90 -14.78
C VAL A 37 -5.90 -17.66 -14.28
N ALA A 38 -4.62 -17.52 -14.63
CA ALA A 38 -3.86 -16.31 -14.33
C ALA A 38 -4.48 -15.06 -14.94
N GLN A 39 -5.05 -15.17 -16.15
CA GLN A 39 -5.76 -14.07 -16.80
C GLN A 39 -7.02 -13.68 -16.02
N LEU A 40 -7.80 -14.64 -15.54
CA LEU A 40 -8.98 -14.37 -14.70
C LEU A 40 -8.61 -13.63 -13.42
N PHE A 41 -7.56 -14.06 -12.72
CA PHE A 41 -7.09 -13.37 -11.52
C PHE A 41 -6.61 -11.94 -11.82
N ARG A 42 -5.91 -11.72 -12.94
CA ARG A 42 -5.49 -10.37 -13.34
C ARG A 42 -6.66 -9.46 -13.69
N GLU A 43 -7.69 -10.00 -14.34
CA GLU A 43 -8.91 -9.26 -14.64
C GLU A 43 -9.61 -8.83 -13.36
N ALA A 44 -9.81 -9.76 -12.42
CA ALA A 44 -10.39 -9.47 -11.11
C ALA A 44 -9.55 -8.45 -10.33
N ALA A 45 -8.22 -8.63 -10.27
CA ALA A 45 -7.33 -7.67 -9.62
C ALA A 45 -7.48 -6.25 -10.20
N GLY A 46 -7.64 -6.13 -11.52
CA GLY A 46 -7.89 -4.85 -12.18
C GLY A 46 -9.22 -4.21 -11.77
N ALA A 47 -10.27 -5.01 -11.54
CA ALA A 47 -11.55 -4.53 -11.05
C ALA A 47 -11.44 -3.96 -9.62
N GLU A 48 -10.70 -4.62 -8.73
CA GLU A 48 -10.56 -4.16 -7.34
C GLU A 48 -9.85 -2.80 -7.23
N VAL A 49 -8.95 -2.48 -8.18
CA VAL A 49 -8.38 -1.12 -8.29
C VAL A 49 -9.48 -0.10 -8.57
N VAL A 50 -10.42 -0.40 -9.47
CA VAL A 50 -11.53 0.49 -9.79
C VAL A 50 -12.46 0.66 -8.58
N HIS A 51 -12.74 -0.42 -7.84
CA HIS A 51 -13.54 -0.37 -6.62
C HIS A 51 -12.88 0.50 -5.54
N ALA A 52 -11.61 0.22 -5.22
CA ALA A 52 -10.83 0.98 -4.23
C ALA A 52 -10.75 2.48 -4.57
N LEU A 53 -10.44 2.83 -5.83
CA LEU A 53 -10.39 4.22 -6.27
C LEU A 53 -11.77 4.91 -6.19
N THR A 54 -12.85 4.19 -6.47
CA THR A 54 -14.20 4.71 -6.34
C THR A 54 -14.55 5.00 -4.88
N HIS A 55 -14.17 4.13 -3.94
CA HIS A 55 -14.36 4.38 -2.51
C HIS A 55 -13.55 5.58 -2.02
N LEU A 56 -12.27 5.72 -2.43
CA LEU A 56 -11.46 6.89 -2.09
C LEU A 56 -12.09 8.20 -2.59
N LYS A 57 -12.67 8.17 -3.81
CA LYS A 57 -13.38 9.32 -4.38
C LYS A 57 -14.63 9.67 -3.55
N VAL A 58 -15.40 8.68 -3.12
CA VAL A 58 -16.61 8.91 -2.28
C VAL A 58 -16.23 9.44 -0.90
N MET A 59 -15.11 8.99 -0.33
CA MET A 59 -14.60 9.51 0.95
C MET A 59 -14.03 10.93 0.84
N ASP A 60 -13.88 11.48 -0.38
CA ASP A 60 -13.29 12.79 -0.65
C ASP A 60 -11.90 12.95 -0.01
N VAL A 61 -11.08 11.89 0.03
CA VAL A 61 -9.74 11.95 0.66
C VAL A 61 -8.62 12.28 -0.32
N VAL A 62 -8.87 12.23 -1.63
CA VAL A 62 -7.88 12.63 -2.65
C VAL A 62 -7.94 14.14 -2.84
N LYS A 63 -6.92 14.85 -2.35
CA LYS A 63 -6.83 16.33 -2.39
C LYS A 63 -5.99 16.82 -3.57
N SER A 64 -5.52 18.06 -3.53
CA SER A 64 -4.60 18.56 -4.56
C SER A 64 -3.29 17.78 -4.56
N THR A 65 -2.58 17.74 -5.70
CA THR A 65 -1.28 17.06 -5.80
C THR A 65 -0.29 17.53 -4.73
N ARG A 66 -0.32 18.81 -4.37
CA ARG A 66 0.56 19.38 -3.35
C ARG A 66 0.21 18.87 -1.95
N GLU A 67 -1.08 18.77 -1.64
CA GLU A 67 -1.57 18.21 -0.37
C GLU A 67 -1.26 16.72 -0.27
N ASN A 68 -1.56 15.95 -1.31
CA ASN A 68 -1.29 14.51 -1.35
C ASN A 68 0.22 14.20 -1.22
N LEU A 69 1.09 15.01 -1.83
CA LEU A 69 2.55 14.86 -1.67
C LEU A 69 3.01 15.13 -0.23
N ARG A 70 2.37 16.07 0.47
CA ARG A 70 2.67 16.35 1.87
C ARG A 70 2.22 15.20 2.75
N GLU A 71 0.97 14.76 2.59
CA GLU A 71 0.41 13.63 3.34
C GLU A 71 1.23 12.35 3.13
N ALA A 72 1.61 12.04 1.88
CA ALA A 72 2.48 10.91 1.58
C ALA A 72 3.83 11.04 2.30
N ALA A 73 4.53 12.18 2.18
CA ALA A 73 5.81 12.38 2.86
C ALA A 73 5.72 12.28 4.41
N GLU A 74 4.60 12.71 4.99
CA GLU A 74 4.34 12.59 6.42
C GLU A 74 4.04 11.14 6.83
N GLY A 75 3.22 10.43 6.05
CA GLY A 75 2.93 9.01 6.24
C GLY A 75 4.20 8.17 6.23
N GLU A 76 5.02 8.31 5.20
CA GLU A 76 6.32 7.64 5.09
C GLU A 76 7.23 7.97 6.29
N SER A 77 7.19 9.21 6.79
CA SER A 77 7.97 9.60 7.98
C SER A 77 7.49 8.87 9.24
N LEU A 78 6.18 8.68 9.42
CA LEU A 78 5.62 7.95 10.56
C LEU A 78 5.99 6.47 10.50
N GLU A 79 5.94 5.87 9.32
CA GLU A 79 6.32 4.46 9.13
C GLU A 79 7.80 4.22 9.49
N ILE A 80 8.69 5.11 9.04
CA ILE A 80 10.13 5.07 9.33
C ILE A 80 10.41 5.33 10.82
N MET A 81 9.70 6.27 11.45
CA MET A 81 10.01 6.67 12.83
C MET A 81 9.44 5.72 13.89
N SER A 82 8.37 4.99 13.58
CA SER A 82 7.61 4.24 14.57
C SER A 82 7.27 2.82 14.11
N MET A 83 6.58 2.67 12.99
CA MET A 83 5.98 1.38 12.60
C MET A 83 7.04 0.31 12.31
N TYR A 84 7.93 0.53 11.33
CA TYR A 84 8.90 -0.48 10.94
C TYR A 84 9.94 -0.78 12.01
N PRO A 85 10.52 0.20 12.74
CA PRO A 85 11.41 -0.10 13.86
C PRO A 85 10.77 -1.05 14.89
N LYS A 86 9.51 -0.79 15.25
CA LYS A 86 8.75 -1.64 16.17
C LYS A 86 8.53 -3.04 15.60
N PHE A 87 8.09 -3.16 14.34
CA PHE A 87 7.83 -4.46 13.71
C PHE A 87 9.11 -5.31 13.55
N ILE A 88 10.25 -4.66 13.27
CA ILE A 88 11.54 -5.33 13.20
C ILE A 88 11.92 -5.87 14.59
N GLU A 89 11.83 -5.04 15.64
CA GLU A 89 12.14 -5.45 17.02
C GLU A 89 11.26 -6.64 17.47
N GLU A 90 9.95 -6.56 17.23
CA GLU A 90 8.99 -7.62 17.55
C GLU A 90 9.34 -8.93 16.80
N ALA A 91 9.57 -8.85 15.48
CA ALA A 91 9.91 -10.03 14.68
C ALA A 91 11.24 -10.67 15.10
N GLU A 92 12.23 -9.86 15.49
CA GLU A 92 13.50 -10.37 16.02
C GLU A 92 13.35 -11.00 17.40
N GLY A 93 12.57 -10.38 18.29
CA GLY A 93 12.24 -10.91 19.62
C GLY A 93 11.51 -12.25 19.56
N GLU A 94 10.70 -12.47 18.53
CA GLU A 94 10.00 -13.73 18.25
C GLU A 94 10.84 -14.75 17.47
N GLY A 95 12.06 -14.40 17.05
CA GLY A 95 12.91 -15.26 16.22
C GLY A 95 12.44 -15.45 14.77
N ARG A 96 11.51 -14.60 14.29
CA ARG A 96 10.96 -14.62 12.93
C ARG A 96 11.84 -13.86 11.95
N LYS A 97 13.02 -14.42 11.66
CA LYS A 97 14.05 -13.76 10.84
C LYS A 97 13.54 -13.27 9.47
N GLU A 98 12.79 -14.11 8.74
CA GLU A 98 12.24 -13.74 7.41
C GLU A 98 11.31 -12.53 7.47
N ALA A 99 10.49 -12.42 8.53
CA ALA A 99 9.62 -11.26 8.73
C ALA A 99 10.44 -10.00 9.01
N SER A 100 11.45 -10.09 9.89
CA SER A 100 12.34 -8.96 10.19
C SER A 100 13.10 -8.47 8.95
N GLU A 101 13.52 -9.37 8.08
CA GLU A 101 14.22 -9.03 6.84
C GLU A 101 13.28 -8.36 5.84
N SER A 102 12.05 -8.88 5.70
CA SER A 102 11.00 -8.25 4.89
C SER A 102 10.72 -6.81 5.34
N PHE A 103 10.54 -6.60 6.65
CA PHE A 103 10.33 -5.26 7.21
C PHE A 103 11.53 -4.32 7.01
N ARG A 104 12.76 -4.83 7.12
CA ARG A 104 13.97 -4.03 6.83
C ARG A 104 14.05 -3.57 5.38
N ILE A 105 13.69 -4.44 4.45
CA ILE A 105 13.67 -4.10 3.02
C ILE A 105 12.67 -2.97 2.76
N ALA A 106 11.46 -3.09 3.31
CA ALA A 106 10.44 -2.04 3.19
C ALA A 106 10.90 -0.73 3.86
N PHE A 107 11.41 -0.81 5.09
CA PHE A 107 11.94 0.34 5.83
C PHE A 107 13.00 1.15 5.08
N GLU A 108 13.99 0.48 4.46
CA GLU A 108 15.01 1.18 3.68
C GLU A 108 14.41 1.83 2.42
N ARG A 109 13.38 1.23 1.83
CA ARG A 109 12.68 1.79 0.67
C ARG A 109 11.84 3.00 1.03
N GLU A 110 11.14 2.99 2.16
CA GLU A 110 10.31 4.12 2.60
C GLU A 110 11.12 5.39 2.85
N LYS A 111 12.37 5.26 3.32
CA LYS A 111 13.30 6.41 3.42
C LYS A 111 13.47 7.11 2.06
N HIS A 112 13.61 6.33 0.99
CA HIS A 112 13.71 6.86 -0.35
C HIS A 112 12.38 7.48 -0.83
N HIS A 113 11.23 6.84 -0.56
CA HIS A 113 9.93 7.38 -0.91
C HIS A 113 9.66 8.75 -0.25
N ARG A 114 9.90 8.85 1.06
CA ARG A 114 9.81 10.11 1.80
C ARG A 114 10.65 11.21 1.15
N ASP A 115 11.91 10.92 0.84
CA ASP A 115 12.83 11.90 0.28
C ASP A 115 12.43 12.29 -1.15
N MET A 116 11.94 11.33 -1.95
CA MET A 116 11.37 11.57 -3.28
C MET A 116 10.17 12.51 -3.22
N PHE A 117 9.19 12.28 -2.32
CA PHE A 117 8.01 13.13 -2.18
C PHE A 117 8.36 14.53 -1.67
N ARG A 118 9.27 14.65 -0.69
CA ARG A 118 9.75 15.95 -0.19
C ARG A 118 10.44 16.77 -1.29
N GLN A 119 11.24 16.12 -2.13
CA GLN A 119 11.88 16.79 -3.26
C GLN A 119 10.86 17.28 -4.29
N ALA A 120 9.86 16.46 -4.62
CA ALA A 120 8.76 16.86 -5.52
C ALA A 120 7.99 18.07 -4.96
N LEU A 121 7.63 18.04 -3.67
CA LEU A 121 6.92 19.13 -3.00
C LEU A 121 7.71 20.45 -3.02
N LYS A 122 9.03 20.38 -2.82
CA LYS A 122 9.92 21.56 -2.90
C LYS A 122 9.93 22.18 -4.29
N ARG A 123 9.94 21.36 -5.36
CA ARG A 123 9.92 21.85 -6.75
C ARG A 123 8.61 22.53 -7.12
N MET A 124 7.48 22.11 -6.54
CA MET A 124 6.17 22.74 -6.78
C MET A 124 5.99 24.08 -6.07
N SER A 125 6.90 24.45 -5.17
CA SER A 125 6.88 25.72 -4.44
C SER A 125 7.87 26.74 -5.00
N ALA A 126 8.62 26.38 -6.05
CA ALA A 126 9.56 27.22 -6.79
C ALA A 126 8.91 27.71 -8.09
#